data_AF-A0A2E2AI32-F1
#
_entry.id   AF-A0A2E2AI32-F1
#
_cell.length_a   1.000
_cell.length_b   1.000
_cell.length_c   1.000
_cell.angle_alpha   90.00
_cell.angle_beta   90.00
_cell.angle_gamma   90.00
#
_symmetry.space_group_name_H-M   'P 1'
#
loop_
_entity.id
_entity.type
_entity.pdbx_description
1 polymer ?
#
loop_
_entity_poly.entity_id
_entity_poly.type
_entity_poly.pdbx_seq_one_letter_code
_entity_poly.pdbx_strand_id
1 'polypeptide(L)'
;MLFIITLGIYGIYRYCVTFKEMVEHQGQEENAVLWTILALIPIGSLFSFWKYGGLVEGVTNNKYPHRLLFVLLIFMGLAAWLITQLEPNKPATQEA
;
A
#
# COMPACT_ATOMS: atom_id res chain seq x y z
N MET A 1 0.76 8.19 20.31
CA MET A 1 -0.49 8.90 20.68
C MET A 1 -0.86 10.00 19.68
N LEU A 2 0.06 10.92 19.33
CA LEU A 2 -0.21 12.02 18.38
C LEU A 2 -0.70 11.55 16.99
N PHE A 3 -0.20 10.43 16.47
CA PHE A 3 -0.66 9.85 15.20
C PHE A 3 -2.18 9.69 15.10
N ILE A 4 -2.81 9.17 16.15
CA ILE A 4 -4.26 8.93 16.21
C ILE A 4 -5.01 10.27 16.34
N ILE A 5 -4.49 11.18 17.17
CA ILE A 5 -5.09 12.48 17.46
C ILE A 5 -5.12 13.37 16.21
N THR A 6 -4.10 13.29 15.35
CA THR A 6 -4.01 14.09 14.12
C THR A 6 -4.54 13.37 12.88
N LEU A 7 -5.31 12.29 13.03
CA LEU A 7 -5.82 11.49 11.91
C LEU A 7 -4.73 11.05 10.92
N GLY A 8 -3.54 10.71 11.42
CA GLY A 8 -2.41 10.25 10.60
C GLY A 8 -1.51 11.34 10.01
N ILE A 9 -1.92 12.62 10.00
CA ILE A 9 -1.14 13.73 9.43
C ILE A 9 0.24 13.87 10.09
N TYR A 10 0.30 13.79 11.43
CA TYR A 10 1.55 13.81 12.16
C TYR A 10 2.47 12.63 11.81
N GLY A 11 1.91 11.48 11.43
CA GLY A 11 2.70 10.33 10.97
C GLY A 11 3.39 10.59 9.64
N ILE A 12 2.69 11.22 8.70
CA ILE A 12 3.25 11.60 7.40
C ILE A 12 4.39 12.61 7.60
N TYR A 13 4.16 13.63 8.44
CA TYR A 13 5.20 14.60 8.81
C TYR A 13 6.42 13.91 9.42
N ARG A 14 6.21 13.06 10.42
CA ARG A 14 7.31 12.37 11.11
C ARG A 14 8.09 11.46 10.16
N TYR A 15 7.40 10.74 9.28
CA TYR A 15 8.04 9.91 8.27
C TYR A 15 8.96 10.75 7.37
N CYS A 16 8.47 11.88 6.84
CA CYS A 16 9.27 12.77 5.99
C CYS A 16 10.50 13.33 6.72
N VAL A 17 10.35 13.75 7.99
CA VAL A 17 11.46 14.28 8.79
C VAL A 17 12.51 13.20 9.06
N THR A 18 12.08 12.03 9.53
CA THR A 18 13.00 10.91 9.80
C THR A 18 13.68 10.42 8.53
N PHE A 19 12.99 10.40 7.39
CA PHE A 19 13.60 10.08 6.10
C PHE A 19 14.70 11.09 5.73
N LYS A 20 14.43 12.39 5.91
CA LYS A 20 15.42 13.44 5.66
C LYS A 20 16.66 13.28 6.56
N GLU A 21 16.46 13.02 7.85
CA GLU A 21 17.56 12.77 8.80
C GLU A 21 18.41 11.56 8.38
N MET A 22 17.79 10.47 7.90
CA MET A 22 18.51 9.29 7.42
C MET A 22 19.31 9.56 6.14
N VAL A 23 18.75 10.31 5.19
CA VAL A 23 19.43 10.72 3.95
C VAL A 23 20.65 11.58 4.25
N GLU A 24 20.51 12.56 5.15
CA GLU A 24 21.61 13.40 5.62
C GLU A 24 22.71 12.58 6.32
N HIS A 25 22.33 11.64 7.18
CA HIS A 25 23.28 10.75 7.85
C HIS A 25 24.03 9.81 6.91
N GLN A 26 23.43 9.40 5.80
CA GLN A 26 24.09 8.55 4.80
C GLN A 26 24.84 9.33 3.72
N GLY A 27 24.81 10.67 3.74
CA GLY A 27 25.44 11.52 2.72
C GLY A 27 24.84 11.32 1.33
N GLN A 28 23.58 10.91 1.24
CA GLN A 28 22.87 10.72 -0.02
C GLN A 28 22.08 11.98 -0.39
N GLU A 29 21.80 12.17 -1.67
CA GLU A 29 20.95 13.26 -2.16
C GLU A 29 19.59 12.72 -2.62
N GLU A 30 18.75 12.32 -1.66
CA GLU A 30 17.38 11.86 -1.95
C GLU A 30 16.30 12.87 -1.54
N ASN A 31 15.18 12.87 -2.27
CA ASN A 31 14.04 13.71 -1.97
C ASN A 31 13.05 13.02 -1.02
N ALA A 32 13.18 13.32 0.29
CA ALA A 32 12.30 12.79 1.32
C ALA A 32 10.80 13.06 1.07
N VAL A 33 10.45 14.19 0.45
CA VAL A 33 9.06 14.55 0.15
C VAL A 33 8.49 13.63 -0.93
N LEU A 34 9.27 13.37 -1.98
CA LEU A 34 8.86 12.47 -3.06
C LEU A 34 8.54 11.07 -2.51
N TRP A 35 9.44 10.51 -1.69
CA TRP A 35 9.25 9.18 -1.11
C TRP A 35 8.09 9.13 -0.12
N THR A 36 7.86 10.22 0.61
CA THR A 36 6.69 10.34 1.49
C THR A 36 5.38 10.33 0.68
N ILE A 37 5.33 11.01 -0.46
CA ILE A 37 4.16 10.98 -1.36
C ILE A 37 3.97 9.57 -1.93
N LEU A 38 5.04 8.93 -2.38
CA LEU A 38 4.99 7.54 -2.88
C LEU A 38 4.49 6.56 -1.82
N ALA A 39 4.87 6.74 -0.56
CA ALA A 39 4.40 5.91 0.55
C ALA A 39 2.88 6.01 0.77
N LEU A 40 2.21 7.05 0.26
CA LEU A 40 0.75 7.20 0.32
C LEU A 40 0.02 6.50 -0.84
N ILE A 41 0.73 6.07 -1.90
CA ILE A 41 0.13 5.38 -3.06
C ILE A 41 -0.73 4.18 -2.64
N PRO A 42 -0.28 3.28 -1.75
CA PRO A 42 -1.10 2.13 -1.33
C PRO A 42 -2.44 2.55 -0.71
N ILE A 43 -2.47 3.66 0.04
CA ILE A 43 -3.69 4.20 0.65
C ILE A 43 -4.62 4.76 -0.42
N GLY A 44 -4.06 5.49 -1.39
CA GLY A 44 -4.78 5.97 -2.57
C GLY A 44 -5.39 4.80 -3.37
N SER A 45 -4.62 3.74 -3.60
CA SER A 45 -5.09 2.53 -4.29
C SER A 45 -6.25 1.86 -3.55
N LEU A 46 -6.20 1.74 -2.22
CA LEU A 46 -7.32 1.21 -1.43
C LEU A 46 -8.58 2.06 -1.58
N PHE A 47 -8.46 3.38 -1.51
CA PHE A 47 -9.60 4.27 -1.72
C PHE A 47 -10.19 4.13 -3.13
N SER A 48 -9.33 4.01 -4.15
CA SER A 48 -9.74 3.76 -5.53
C SER A 48 -10.49 2.43 -5.67
N PHE A 49 -10.03 1.34 -5.04
CA PHE A 49 -10.73 0.05 -5.08
C PHE A 49 -12.10 0.11 -4.42
N TRP A 50 -12.22 0.81 -3.29
CA TRP A 50 -13.50 1.04 -2.64
C TRP A 50 -14.46 1.80 -3.56
N LYS A 51 -14.02 2.93 -4.13
CA LYS A 51 -14.84 3.70 -5.09
C LYS A 51 -15.27 2.86 -6.30
N TYR A 52 -14.34 2.10 -6.87
CA TYR A 52 -14.60 1.24 -8.01
C TYR A 52 -15.65 0.16 -7.70
N GLY A 53 -15.52 -0.53 -6.56
CA GLY A 53 -16.49 -1.54 -6.12
C GLY A 53 -17.92 -0.99 -6.03
N GLY A 54 -18.09 0.25 -5.57
CA GLY A 54 -19.40 0.90 -5.48
C GLY A 54 -19.99 1.29 -6.83
N LEU A 55 -19.14 1.72 -7.76
CA LEU A 55 -19.59 1.99 -9.13
C LEU A 55 -20.07 0.70 -9.82
N VAL A 56 -19.34 -0.41 -9.64
CA VAL A 56 -19.72 -1.71 -10.21
C VAL A 56 -21.01 -2.24 -9.59
N GLU A 57 -21.18 -2.14 -8.27
CA GLU A 57 -22.42 -2.53 -7.59
C GLU A 57 -23.63 -1.76 -8.14
N GLY A 58 -23.48 -0.45 -8.35
CA GLY A 58 -24.52 0.40 -8.93
C GLY A 58 -24.87 0.03 -10.38
N VAL A 59 -23.87 -0.22 -11.23
CA VAL A 59 -24.10 -0.62 -12.65
C VAL A 59 -24.70 -2.02 -12.76
N THR A 60 -24.40 -2.90 -11.81
CA THR A 60 -24.83 -4.31 -11.84
C THR A 60 -26.09 -4.58 -11.03
N ASN A 61 -26.78 -3.53 -10.56
CA ASN A 61 -27.99 -3.63 -9.74
C ASN A 61 -27.80 -4.58 -8.55
N ASN A 62 -26.72 -4.39 -7.79
CA ASN A 62 -26.39 -5.19 -6.59
C ASN A 62 -26.14 -6.69 -6.86
N LYS A 63 -25.92 -7.10 -8.12
CA LYS A 63 -25.51 -8.48 -8.45
C LYS A 63 -24.15 -8.82 -7.88
N TYR A 64 -23.23 -7.84 -7.85
CA TYR A 64 -21.93 -7.98 -7.21
C TYR A 64 -21.80 -6.97 -6.06
N PRO A 65 -21.83 -7.44 -4.80
CA PRO A 65 -21.81 -6.53 -3.67
C PRO A 65 -20.47 -5.81 -3.55
N HIS A 66 -20.52 -4.52 -3.25
CA HIS A 66 -19.37 -3.62 -3.15
C HIS A 66 -18.25 -4.19 -2.30
N ARG A 67 -18.59 -4.65 -1.09
CA ARG A 67 -17.62 -5.13 -0.10
C ARG A 67 -16.89 -6.38 -0.60
N LEU A 68 -17.59 -7.26 -1.33
CA LEU A 68 -16.99 -8.45 -1.92
C LEU A 68 -15.98 -8.08 -3.00
N LEU A 69 -16.34 -7.14 -3.90
CA LEU A 69 -15.45 -6.65 -4.93
C LEU A 69 -14.21 -5.96 -4.35
N PHE A 70 -14.38 -5.13 -3.32
CA PHE A 70 -13.27 -4.46 -2.64
C PHE A 70 -12.26 -5.46 -2.06
N VAL A 71 -12.75 -6.47 -1.34
CA VAL A 71 -11.91 -7.54 -0.79
C VAL A 71 -11.20 -8.28 -1.93
N LEU A 72 -11.93 -8.68 -2.97
CA LEU A 72 -11.36 -9.40 -4.11
C LEU A 72 -10.23 -8.63 -4.81
N LEU A 73 -10.39 -7.31 -4.98
CA LEU A 73 -9.37 -6.44 -5.59
C LEU A 73 -8.09 -6.34 -4.74
N ILE A 74 -8.20 -6.31 -3.41
CA ILE A 74 -7.03 -6.33 -2.52
C ILE A 74 -6.29 -7.66 -2.65
N PHE A 75 -7.03 -8.77 -2.64
CA PHE A 75 -6.44 -10.11 -2.67
C PHE A 75 -5.77 -10.46 -4.01
N MET A 76 -6.15 -9.81 -5.11
CA MET A 76 -5.51 -10.01 -6.42
C MET A 76 -4.02 -9.64 -6.39
N GLY A 77 -3.67 -8.53 -5.74
CA GLY A 77 -2.27 -8.10 -5.58
C GLY A 77 -1.48 -9.01 -4.64
N LEU A 78 -2.09 -9.43 -3.53
CA LEU A 78 -1.49 -10.36 -2.57
C LEU A 78 -1.22 -11.74 -3.20
N ALA A 79 -2.16 -12.25 -4.00
CA ALA A 79 -2.01 -13.52 -4.69
C ALA A 79 -0.84 -13.48 -5.69
N ALA A 80 -0.76 -12.43 -6.51
CA ALA A 80 0.36 -12.24 -7.43
C ALA A 80 1.70 -12.16 -6.68
N TRP A 81 1.76 -11.37 -5.60
CA TRP A 81 2.95 -11.27 -4.76
C TRP A 81 3.36 -12.61 -4.13
N LEU A 82 2.41 -13.36 -3.54
CA LEU A 82 2.68 -14.68 -2.96
C LEU A 82 3.23 -15.66 -4.00
N ILE A 83 2.65 -15.72 -5.20
CA ILE A 83 3.15 -16.58 -6.27
C ILE A 83 4.60 -16.20 -6.62
N THR A 84 4.88 -14.91 -6.79
CA THR A 84 6.24 -14.44 -7.10
C THR A 84 7.26 -14.64 -5.98
N GLN A 85 6.82 -14.84 -4.73
CA GLN A 85 7.71 -15.17 -3.60
C GLN A 85 7.89 -16.69 -3.43
N LEU A 86 6.87 -17.48 -3.76
CA LEU A 86 6.90 -18.93 -3.67
C LEU A 86 7.73 -19.56 -4.80
N GLU A 87 7.73 -18.99 -6.01
CA GLU A 87 8.51 -19.52 -7.14
C GLU A 87 10.03 -19.51 -6.89
N PRO A 88 10.65 -18.38 -6.46
CA PRO A 88 12.09 -18.31 -6.25
C PRO A 88 12.59 -19.02 -4.98
N ASN A 89 11.71 -19.24 -3.99
CA ASN A 89 12.07 -19.86 -2.71
C ASN A 89 12.10 -21.41 -2.77
N LYS A 90 11.55 -22.01 -3.84
CA LYS A 90 11.58 -23.46 -4.08
C LYS A 90 13.00 -24.04 -4.23
N PRO A 91 13.91 -23.49 -5.06
CA PRO A 91 15.26 -24.05 -5.22
C PRO A 91 16.12 -23.90 -3.96
N ALA A 92 15.98 -22.81 -3.18
CA ALA A 92 16.76 -22.59 -1.95
C ALA A 92 16.47 -23.61 -0.83
N THR A 93 15.32 -24.28 -0.87
CA THR A 93 14.94 -25.31 0.11
C THR A 93 15.42 -26.71 -0.31
N GLN A 94 15.80 -26.91 -1.57
CA GLN A 94 16.28 -28.21 -2.08
C GLN A 94 17.80 -28.38 -1.94
N GLU A 95 18.53 -27.32 -1.60
CA GLU A 95 19.99 -27.33 -1.43
C GLU A 95 20.45 -27.34 0.05
N ALA A 96 19.53 -27.51 1.01
CA ALA A 96 19.82 -27.53 2.46
C ALA A 96 19.69 -28.93 3.09
#